data_AF-A0A9E5NNR0-F1
#
_entry.id   AF-A0A9E5NNR0-F1
#
_cell.length_a   1.000
_cell.length_b   1.000
_cell.length_c   1.000
_cell.angle_alpha   90.00
_cell.angle_beta   90.00
_cell.angle_gamma   90.00
#
_symmetry.space_group_name_H-M   'P 1'
#
loop_
_entity.id
_entity.type
_entity.pdbx_description
1 polymer ?
#
loop_
_entity_poly.entity_id
_entity_poly.type
_entity_poly.pdbx_seq_one_letter_code
_entity_poly.pdbx_strand_id
1 'polypeptide(L)'
;KHAEMYQSAIALLTSSSAALNEEQLDLQRKVVERHIQMEEAVIKQLEARMPGVENEKLELLLNAILLDERRHHKLLKTLLDILVRGETVTEGDWWDAVWGDVPGLWT
;
A
#
# COMPACT_ATOMS: atom_id res chain seq x y z
N LYS A 1 -9.20 4.29 7.32
CA LYS A 1 -8.17 4.16 6.26
C LYS A 1 -7.19 3.02 6.55
N HIS A 2 -6.09 3.18 7.30
CA HIS A 2 -5.11 2.08 7.43
C HIS A 2 -5.70 0.89 8.20
N ALA A 3 -6.45 1.15 9.28
CA ALA A 3 -7.16 0.11 10.03
C ALA A 3 -8.15 -0.70 9.19
N GLU A 4 -8.86 -0.06 8.25
CA GLU A 4 -9.77 -0.74 7.32
C GLU A 4 -9.01 -1.51 6.25
N MET A 5 -7.86 -1.00 5.81
CA MET A 5 -6.96 -1.70 4.89
C MET A 5 -6.35 -2.94 5.55
N TYR A 6 -5.93 -2.83 6.82
CA TYR A 6 -5.45 -3.94 7.64
C TYR A 6 -6.55 -4.96 7.91
N GLN A 7 -7.78 -4.53 8.23
CA GLN A 7 -8.92 -5.43 8.39
C GLN A 7 -9.27 -6.14 7.08
N SER A 8 -9.13 -5.47 5.94
CA SER A 8 -9.38 -6.08 4.62
C SER A 8 -8.30 -7.10 4.27
N ALA A 9 -7.03 -6.80 4.56
CA ALA A 9 -5.92 -7.73 4.42
C ALA A 9 -6.08 -8.96 5.32
N ILE A 10 -6.39 -8.76 6.60
CA ILE A 10 -6.66 -9.83 7.56
C ILE A 10 -7.88 -10.64 7.10
N ALA A 11 -8.94 -10.00 6.60
CA ALA A 11 -10.10 -10.71 6.08
C ALA A 11 -9.75 -11.60 4.87
N LEU A 12 -8.90 -11.10 3.95
CA LEU A 12 -8.41 -11.88 2.80
C LEU A 12 -7.52 -13.06 3.23
N LEU A 13 -6.74 -12.89 4.31
CA LEU A 13 -5.84 -13.91 4.84
C LEU A 13 -6.53 -14.94 5.77
N THR A 14 -7.58 -14.51 6.49
CA THR A 14 -8.24 -15.31 7.56
C THR A 14 -9.53 -15.96 7.09
N SER A 15 -10.18 -15.46 6.03
CA SER A 15 -11.33 -16.15 5.45
C SER A 15 -10.84 -17.38 4.69
N SER A 16 -11.05 -18.54 5.28
CA SER A 16 -10.72 -19.84 4.71
C SER A 16 -11.23 -19.97 3.27
N SER A 17 -10.32 -20.23 2.31
CA SER A 17 -10.54 -21.18 1.21
C SER A 17 -11.81 -21.03 0.36
N ALA A 18 -12.40 -19.85 0.22
CA ALA A 18 -13.14 -19.56 -1.01
C ALA A 18 -12.09 -18.98 -1.95
N ALA A 19 -11.51 -19.82 -2.81
CA ALA A 19 -10.70 -19.33 -3.92
C ALA A 19 -11.53 -18.22 -4.59
N LEU A 20 -11.07 -16.96 -4.48
CA LEU A 20 -11.71 -15.84 -5.15
C LEU A 20 -11.89 -16.27 -6.60
N ASN A 21 -13.12 -16.22 -7.10
CA ASN A 21 -13.32 -16.56 -8.50
C ASN A 21 -12.60 -15.52 -9.38
N GLU A 22 -12.32 -15.86 -10.63
CA GLU A 22 -11.51 -15.03 -11.53
C GLU A 22 -12.03 -13.59 -11.66
N GLU A 23 -13.35 -13.41 -11.60
CA GLU A 23 -14.01 -12.10 -11.63
C GLU A 23 -13.73 -11.28 -10.37
N GLN A 24 -13.75 -11.89 -9.19
CA GLN A 24 -13.43 -11.23 -7.92
C GLN A 24 -11.95 -10.84 -7.85
N LEU A 25 -11.04 -11.69 -8.35
CA LEU A 25 -9.61 -11.37 -8.44
C LEU A 25 -9.36 -10.19 -9.40
N ASP A 26 -10.02 -10.17 -10.55
CA ASP A 26 -9.91 -9.07 -11.51
C ASP A 26 -10.46 -7.74 -10.94
N LEU A 27 -11.57 -7.78 -10.20
CA LEU A 27 -12.10 -6.61 -9.52
C LEU A 27 -11.11 -6.07 -8.47
N GLN A 28 -10.52 -6.96 -7.65
CA GLN A 28 -9.52 -6.55 -6.66
C GLN A 28 -8.27 -5.96 -7.32
N ARG A 29 -7.79 -6.57 -8.41
CA ARG A 29 -6.67 -6.03 -9.20
C ARG A 29 -6.95 -4.61 -9.66
N LYS A 30 -8.13 -4.36 -10.27
CA LYS A 30 -8.53 -3.03 -10.76
C LYS A 30 -8.63 -2.00 -9.64
N VAL A 31 -9.10 -2.40 -8.46
CA VAL A 31 -9.18 -1.50 -7.29
C VAL A 31 -7.77 -1.13 -6.81
N VAL A 32 -6.87 -2.09 -6.69
CA VAL A 32 -5.47 -1.87 -6.30
C VAL A 32 -4.75 -0.99 -7.32
N GLU A 33 -4.87 -1.28 -8.61
CA GLU A 33 -4.28 -0.48 -9.69
C GLU A 33 -4.77 0.97 -9.66
N ARG A 34 -6.06 1.19 -9.46
CA ARG A 34 -6.62 2.54 -9.33
C ARG A 34 -6.04 3.28 -8.12
N HIS A 35 -5.84 2.59 -7.01
CA HIS A 35 -5.27 3.18 -5.81
C HIS A 35 -3.79 3.57 -6.02
N ILE A 36 -3.01 2.70 -6.66
CA ILE A 36 -1.62 2.97 -7.07
C ILE A 36 -1.55 4.24 -7.93
N GLN A 37 -2.44 4.38 -8.92
CA GLN A 37 -2.49 5.56 -9.79
C GLN A 37 -2.83 6.85 -9.03
N MET A 38 -3.76 6.76 -8.05
CA MET A 38 -4.13 7.90 -7.21
C MET A 38 -2.95 8.35 -6.34
N GLU A 39 -2.26 7.41 -5.69
CA GLU A 39 -1.08 7.72 -4.87
C GLU A 39 0.06 8.29 -5.70
N GLU A 40 0.32 7.75 -6.89
CA GLU A 40 1.33 8.28 -7.81
C GLU A 40 1.02 9.73 -8.19
N ALA A 41 -0.26 10.06 -8.43
CA ALA A 41 -0.69 11.42 -8.73
C ALA A 41 -0.49 12.36 -7.53
N VAL A 42 -0.74 11.89 -6.30
CA VAL A 42 -0.50 12.67 -5.08
C VAL A 42 0.99 12.90 -4.86
N ILE A 43 1.80 11.85 -4.95
CA ILE A 43 3.27 11.91 -4.81
C ILE A 43 3.84 12.94 -5.79
N LYS A 44 3.49 12.86 -7.08
CA LYS A 44 3.97 13.81 -8.11
C LYS A 44 3.55 15.25 -7.81
N GLN A 45 2.31 15.45 -7.36
CA GLN A 45 1.82 16.80 -7.00
C GLN A 45 2.54 17.38 -5.79
N LEU A 46 2.80 16.55 -4.77
CA LEU A 46 3.54 16.97 -3.58
C LEU A 46 4.99 17.27 -3.92
N GLU A 47 5.67 16.40 -4.67
CA GLU A 47 7.05 16.60 -5.14
C GLU A 47 7.19 17.90 -5.95
N ALA A 48 6.23 18.21 -6.82
CA ALA A 48 6.26 19.42 -7.63
C ALA A 48 6.02 20.71 -6.82
N ARG A 49 5.27 20.62 -5.71
CA ARG A 49 4.91 21.78 -4.88
C ARG A 49 5.86 22.00 -3.71
N MET A 50 6.55 20.96 -3.23
CA MET A 50 7.44 21.01 -2.07
C MET A 50 8.50 22.13 -2.16
N PRO A 51 9.17 22.37 -3.31
CA PRO A 51 10.20 23.40 -3.41
C PRO A 51 9.69 24.84 -3.20
N GLY A 52 8.38 25.07 -3.30
CA GLY A 52 7.76 26.38 -3.09
C GLY A 52 7.18 26.59 -1.69
N VAL A 53 7.38 25.66 -0.75
CA VAL A 53 6.82 25.75 0.60
C VAL A 53 7.82 26.47 1.52
N GLU A 54 7.56 27.73 1.82
CA GLU A 54 8.43 28.53 2.72
C GLU A 54 8.16 28.26 4.21
N ASN A 55 6.99 27.70 4.55
CA ASN A 55 6.62 27.45 5.94
C ASN A 55 7.13 26.08 6.40
N GLU A 56 8.15 26.08 7.26
CA GLU A 56 8.79 24.86 7.80
C GLU A 56 7.81 23.87 8.44
N LYS A 57 6.75 24.35 9.12
CA LYS A 57 5.74 23.46 9.73
C LYS A 57 4.88 22.78 8.68
N LEU A 58 4.53 23.52 7.62
CA LEU A 58 3.79 22.97 6.49
C LEU A 58 4.65 22.00 5.69
N GLU A 59 5.92 22.34 5.45
CA GLU A 59 6.89 21.45 4.80
C GLU A 59 7.03 20.13 5.57
N LEU A 60 7.17 20.18 6.90
CA LEU A 60 7.25 18.98 7.73
C LEU A 60 6.01 18.10 7.59
N LEU A 61 4.81 18.70 7.62
CA LEU A 61 3.56 17.96 7.44
C LEU A 61 3.45 17.34 6.04
N LEU A 62 3.77 18.10 4.99
CA LEU A 62 3.71 17.62 3.61
C LEU A 62 4.75 16.53 3.34
N ASN A 63 5.94 16.59 3.95
CA ASN A 63 6.93 15.53 3.90
C ASN A 63 6.47 14.26 4.63
N ALA A 64 5.80 14.40 5.79
CA ALA A 64 5.23 13.25 6.49
C ALA A 64 4.16 12.55 5.65
N ILE A 65 3.27 13.32 5.00
CA ILE A 65 2.28 12.78 4.05
C ILE A 65 2.98 12.11 2.87
N LEU A 66 3.94 12.78 2.24
CA LEU A 66 4.67 12.22 1.09
C LEU A 66 5.36 10.89 1.43
N LEU A 67 5.95 10.77 2.62
CA LEU A 67 6.58 9.54 3.09
C LEU A 67 5.55 8.41 3.27
N ASP A 68 4.39 8.72 3.82
CA ASP A 68 3.28 7.79 4.01
C ASP A 68 2.74 7.27 2.66
N GLU A 69 2.45 8.19 1.72
CA GLU A 69 1.97 7.84 0.38
C GLU A 69 2.99 6.98 -0.39
N ARG A 70 4.29 7.24 -0.25
CA ARG A 70 5.33 6.37 -0.87
C ARG A 70 5.34 4.96 -0.29
N ARG A 71 5.13 4.83 1.02
CA ARG A 71 5.08 3.51 1.68
C ARG A 71 3.85 2.72 1.22
N HIS A 72 2.68 3.36 1.18
CA HIS A 72 1.49 2.71 0.63
C HIS A 72 1.66 2.33 -0.84
N HIS A 73 2.25 3.21 -1.64
CA HIS A 73 2.48 2.95 -3.06
C HIS A 73 3.37 1.74 -3.29
N LYS A 74 4.43 1.59 -2.47
CA LYS A 74 5.28 0.40 -2.50
C LYS A 74 4.49 -0.85 -2.11
N LEU A 75 3.74 -0.79 -1.02
CA LEU A 75 2.93 -1.92 -0.51
C LEU A 75 1.91 -2.39 -1.54
N LEU A 76 1.16 -1.47 -2.14
CA LEU A 76 0.13 -1.81 -3.12
C LEU A 76 0.73 -2.42 -4.40
N LYS A 77 1.91 -1.97 -4.82
CA LYS A 77 2.63 -2.60 -5.94
C LYS A 77 3.06 -4.03 -5.60
N THR A 78 3.52 -4.28 -4.38
CA THR A 78 3.84 -5.64 -3.92
C THR A 78 2.59 -6.51 -3.88
N LEU A 79 1.46 -5.98 -3.37
CA LEU A 79 0.18 -6.67 -3.37
C LEU A 79 -0.31 -6.99 -4.80
N LEU A 80 -0.11 -6.06 -5.74
CA LEU A 80 -0.46 -6.29 -7.14
C LEU A 80 0.40 -7.40 -7.77
N ASP A 81 1.71 -7.42 -7.52
CA ASP A 81 2.61 -8.47 -8.02
C ASP A 81 2.19 -9.86 -7.49
N ILE A 82 1.86 -9.93 -6.21
CA ILE A 82 1.26 -11.10 -5.56
C ILE A 82 -0.02 -11.57 -6.28
N LEU A 83 -0.96 -10.65 -6.51
CA LEU A 83 -2.26 -10.96 -7.14
C LEU A 83 -2.09 -11.39 -8.61
N VAL A 84 -1.03 -10.94 -9.29
CA VAL A 84 -0.72 -11.31 -10.68
C VAL A 84 -0.03 -12.67 -10.76
N ARG A 85 0.85 -12.99 -9.81
CA ARG A 85 1.59 -14.27 -9.79
C ARG A 85 0.72 -15.46 -9.37
N GLY A 86 -0.38 -15.23 -8.64
CA GLY A 86 -1.29 -16.28 -8.20
C GLY A 86 -0.65 -17.26 -7.21
N GLU A 87 0.49 -16.90 -6.63
CA GLU A 87 1.18 -17.70 -5.64
C GLU A 87 0.50 -17.54 -4.28
N THR A 88 0.36 -18.64 -3.54
CA THR A 88 -0.02 -18.64 -2.12
C THR A 88 1.01 -17.81 -1.36
N VAL A 89 0.64 -16.58 -1.04
CA VAL A 89 1.44 -15.72 -0.17
C VAL A 89 1.38 -16.29 1.23
N THR A 90 2.55 -16.59 1.79
CA THR A 90 2.61 -17.00 3.18
C THR A 90 2.41 -15.79 4.08
N GLU A 91 1.94 -16.01 5.30
CA GLU A 91 1.79 -14.93 6.28
C GLU A 91 3.10 -14.13 6.45
N GLY A 92 4.26 -14.80 6.40
CA GLY A 92 5.58 -14.17 6.50
C GLY A 92 5.91 -13.22 5.33
N ASP A 93 5.63 -13.62 4.09
CA ASP A 93 5.82 -12.77 2.92
C ASP A 93 4.95 -11.49 3.01
N TRP A 94 3.76 -11.62 3.60
CA TRP A 94 2.86 -10.50 3.87
C TRP A 94 3.41 -9.56 4.95
N TRP A 95 3.93 -10.12 6.06
CA TRP A 95 4.55 -9.32 7.12
C TRP A 95 5.79 -8.58 6.63
N ASP A 96 6.65 -9.23 5.84
CA ASP A 96 7.85 -8.60 5.26
C ASP A 96 7.49 -7.50 4.25
N ALA A 97 6.46 -7.71 3.42
CA ALA A 97 5.99 -6.71 2.46
C ALA A 97 5.42 -5.45 3.14
N VAL A 98 4.73 -5.60 4.27
CA VAL A 98 4.10 -4.48 4.99
C VAL A 98 5.04 -3.82 5.99
N TRP A 99 5.93 -4.59 6.62
CA TRP A 99 6.69 -4.16 7.80
C TRP A 99 8.21 -4.30 7.67
N GLY A 100 8.74 -4.85 6.57
CA GLY A 100 10.19 -5.04 6.39
C GLY A 100 11.02 -3.75 6.46
N ASP A 101 10.40 -2.59 6.22
CA ASP A 101 11.04 -1.27 6.28
C ASP A 101 10.76 -0.50 7.59
N VAL A 102 10.04 -1.09 8.56
CA VAL A 102 9.72 -0.44 9.84
C VAL A 102 10.80 -0.76 10.88
N PRO A 103 11.61 0.23 11.32
CA PRO A 103 12.68 -0.01 12.28
C PRO A 103 12.11 -0.45 13.64
N GLY A 104 12.62 -1.56 14.18
CA GLY A 104 12.32 -2.02 15.55
C GLY A 104 11.32 -3.17 15.70
N LEU A 105 10.90 -3.84 14.62
CA LEU A 105 10.05 -5.04 14.71
C LEU A 105 10.83 -6.35 14.92
N TRP A 106 12.16 -6.32 14.83
CA TRP A 106 13.05 -7.49 14.94
C TRP A 106 14.07 -7.39 16.08
N THR A 107 13.72 -6.71 17.17
CA THR A 107 14.52 -6.68 18.42
C THR A 107 13.75 -7.28 19.57
#